data_AF-A0AAD7R2U8-F1
#
_entry.id   AF-A0AAD7R2U8-F1
#
_cell.length_a   1.000
_cell.length_b   1.000
_cell.length_c   1.000
_cell.angle_alpha   90.00
_cell.angle_beta   90.00
_cell.angle_gamma   90.00
#
_symmetry.space_group_name_H-M   'P 1'
#
loop_
_entity.id
_entity.type
_entity.pdbx_description
1 polymer ?
#
loop_
_entity_poly.entity_id
_entity_poly.type
_entity_poly.pdbx_seq_one_letter_code
_entity_poly.pdbx_strand_id
1 'polypeptide(L)' 'MDEDPVILDGGLATELEAAGFQIQGDPLWSAKILHTNPQAVKEAHCRFLRCGADVITTATYQASVEGSSSTWA' A
#
# COMPACT_ATOMS: atom_id res chain seq x y z
N MET A 1 -5.44 -6.91 30.25
CA MET A 1 -5.59 -6.66 28.80
C MET A 1 -5.60 -5.15 28.71
N ASP A 2 -4.61 -4.55 28.04
CA ASP A 2 -4.65 -3.12 27.79
C ASP A 2 -5.96 -2.82 27.01
N GLU A 3 -6.79 -1.92 27.55
CA GLU A 3 -8.12 -1.56 27.00
C GLU A 3 -8.03 -0.47 25.92
N ASP A 4 -6.82 -0.10 25.51
CA ASP A 4 -6.62 0.93 24.51
C ASP A 4 -7.00 0.44 23.10
N PRO A 5 -7.58 1.32 22.26
CA PRO A 5 -7.92 0.96 20.88
C PRO A 5 -6.66 0.68 20.06
N VAL A 6 -6.71 -0.38 19.24
CA VAL A 6 -5.69 -0.66 18.23
C VAL A 6 -5.86 0.27 17.04
N ILE A 7 -4.82 1.00 16.67
CA ILE A 7 -4.83 1.97 15.59
C ILE A 7 -4.35 1.31 14.28
N LEU A 8 -5.20 1.35 13.26
CA LEU A 8 -4.87 0.89 11.91
C LEU A 8 -4.17 1.98 11.10
N ASP A 9 -3.55 1.58 9.99
CA ASP A 9 -2.95 2.50 9.03
C ASP A 9 -3.96 3.29 8.19
N GLY A 10 -3.44 4.25 7.42
CA GLY A 10 -4.22 5.13 6.56
C GLY A 10 -4.25 4.70 5.09
N GLY A 11 -4.69 5.61 4.22
CA GLY A 11 -4.78 5.36 2.78
C GLY A 11 -3.42 5.26 2.10
N LEU A 12 -2.97 4.05 1.75
CA LEU A 12 -1.72 3.80 1.03
C LEU A 12 -1.65 4.56 -0.31
N ALA A 13 -2.77 4.64 -1.04
CA ALA A 13 -2.89 5.38 -2.29
C ALA A 13 -2.49 6.86 -2.09
N THR A 14 -3.06 7.52 -1.09
CA THR A 14 -2.79 8.92 -0.79
C THR A 14 -1.34 9.18 -0.41
N GLU A 15 -0.72 8.30 0.39
CA GLU A 15 0.70 8.44 0.74
C GLU A 15 1.62 8.27 -0.48
N LEU A 16 1.29 7.36 -1.40
CA LEU A 16 2.04 7.17 -2.64
C LEU A 16 1.87 8.36 -3.60
N GLU A 17 0.66 8.91 -3.73
CA GLU A 17 0.44 10.15 -4.50
C GLU A 17 1.23 11.32 -3.93
N ALA A 18 1.24 11.48 -2.61
CA ALA A 18 2.01 12.51 -1.91
C ALA A 18 3.53 12.32 -2.09
N ALA A 19 3.98 11.08 -2.28
CA ALA A 19 5.36 10.74 -2.62
C ALA A 19 5.69 10.89 -4.13
N GLY A 20 4.71 11.29 -4.96
CA GLY A 20 4.87 11.59 -6.38
C GLY A 20 4.53 10.44 -7.33
N PHE A 21 3.97 9.33 -6.84
CA PHE A 21 3.56 8.21 -7.69
C PHE A 21 2.23 8.50 -8.40
N GLN A 22 2.16 8.18 -9.69
CA GLN A 22 0.92 8.26 -10.48
C GLN A 22 0.15 6.95 -10.34
N ILE A 23 -0.95 6.96 -9.57
CA ILE A 23 -1.79 5.78 -9.33
C ILE A 23 -3.18 5.87 -9.96
N GLN A 24 -3.62 7.08 -10.30
CA GLN A 24 -4.97 7.31 -10.82
C GLN A 24 -5.14 6.65 -12.20
N GLY A 25 -6.24 5.92 -12.36
CA GLY A 25 -6.57 5.24 -13.62
C GLY A 25 -5.89 3.89 -13.83
N ASP A 26 -4.99 3.45 -12.94
CA ASP A 26 -4.36 2.13 -13.00
C ASP A 26 -5.05 1.17 -12.00
N PRO A 27 -5.89 0.21 -12.46
CA PRO A 27 -6.61 -0.69 -11.57
C PRO A 27 -5.72 -1.71 -10.85
N LEU A 28 -4.42 -1.74 -11.14
CA LEU A 28 -3.42 -2.61 -10.51
C LEU A 28 -2.25 -1.82 -9.92
N TRP A 29 -2.44 -0.53 -9.64
CA TRP A 29 -1.39 0.37 -9.14
C TRP A 29 -0.63 -0.20 -7.94
N SER A 30 -1.31 -0.88 -7.00
CA SER A 30 -0.68 -1.39 -5.77
C SER A 30 0.25 -2.56 -6.07
N ALA A 31 -0.20 -3.50 -6.91
CA ALA A 31 0.61 -4.63 -7.36
C ALA A 31 1.80 -4.16 -8.23
N LYS A 32 1.56 -3.18 -9.11
CA LYS A 32 2.59 -2.60 -9.98
C LYS A 32 3.67 -1.88 -9.18
N ILE A 33 3.32 -1.03 -8.22
CA ILE A 33 4.31 -0.35 -7.38
C ILE A 33 5.02 -1.35 -6.47
N LEU A 34 4.31 -2.33 -5.91
CA LEU A 34 4.93 -3.40 -5.12
C LEU A 34 5.99 -4.17 -5.92
N HIS A 35 5.74 -4.41 -7.21
CA HIS A 35 6.68 -5.08 -8.11
C HIS A 35 7.84 -4.17 -8.57
N THR A 36 7.53 -2.93 -8.98
CA THR A 36 8.50 -2.03 -9.64
C THR A 36 9.29 -1.15 -8.67
N ASN A 37 8.70 -0.80 -7.53
CA ASN A 37 9.34 0.03 -6.50
C ASN A 37 8.87 -0.37 -5.08
N PRO A 38 9.30 -1.55 -4.57
CA PRO A 38 8.91 -2.02 -3.24
C PRO A 38 9.37 -1.10 -2.10
N GLN A 39 10.40 -0.28 -2.31
CA GLN A 39 10.85 0.69 -1.30
C GLN A 39 9.81 1.78 -1.06
N ALA A 40 9.10 2.23 -2.10
CA ALA A 40 8.03 3.20 -1.95
C ALA A 40 6.90 2.70 -1.03
N VAL A 41 6.51 1.43 -1.18
CA VAL A 41 5.51 0.77 -0.31
C VAL A 41 6.03 0.68 1.13
N LYS A 42 7.29 0.29 1.30
CA LYS A 42 7.92 0.22 2.63
C LYS A 42 7.97 1.58 3.32
N GLU A 43 8.37 2.64 2.59
CA GLU A 43 8.45 3.99 3.12
C GLU A 43 7.08 4.53 3.53
N ALA A 44 6.03 4.26 2.75
CA ALA A 44 4.65 4.60 3.11
C ALA A 44 4.22 3.89 4.41
N HIS A 45 4.45 2.59 4.55
CA HIS A 45 4.16 1.88 5.81
C HIS A 45 4.98 2.40 6.99
N CYS A 46 6.26 2.74 6.78
CA CYS A 46 7.08 3.36 7.82
C CYS A 46 6.52 4.71 8.29
N ARG A 47 5.86 5.48 7.42
CA ARG A 47 5.18 6.72 7.83
C ARG A 47 4.00 6.43 8.74
N PHE A 48 3.15 5.45 8.43
CA PHE A 48 2.04 5.07 9.29
C PHE A 48 2.53 4.62 10.68
N LEU A 49 3.56 3.77 10.74
CA LEU A 49 4.16 3.33 12.00
C LEU A 49 4.72 4.51 12.81
N ARG A 50 5.39 5.47 12.16
CA ARG A 50 5.92 6.68 12.82
C ARG A 50 4.82 7.62 13.32
N CYS A 51 3.63 7.55 12.73
CA CYS A 51 2.45 8.30 13.16
C CYS A 51 1.62 7.57 14.23
N GLY A 52 2.06 6.40 14.70
CA GLY A 52 1.42 5.66 15.80
C GLY A 52 0.44 4.58 15.37
N ALA A 53 0.48 4.12 14.11
CA ALA A 53 -0.27 2.93 13.72
C ALA A 53 0.33 1.68 14.39
N ASP A 54 -0.52 0.84 14.98
CA ASP A 54 -0.15 -0.45 15.56
C ASP A 54 -0.15 -1.56 14.51
N VAL A 55 -0.99 -1.42 13.48
CA VAL A 55 -1.19 -2.40 12.41
C VAL A 55 -1.06 -1.73 11.06
N ILE A 56 -0.35 -2.41 10.15
CA ILE A 56 -0.25 -2.03 8.74
C ILE A 56 -0.97 -3.05 7.86
N THR A 57 -1.61 -2.56 6.80
CA THR A 57 -2.31 -3.37 5.80
C THR A 57 -1.39 -3.65 4.63
N THR A 58 -1.23 -4.91 4.23
CA THR A 58 -0.36 -5.25 3.10
C THR A 58 -0.86 -4.67 1.78
N ALA A 59 0.06 -4.26 0.88
CA ALA A 59 -0.24 -3.76 -0.46
C ALA A 59 -0.68 -4.86 -1.46
N THR A 60 -1.54 -5.78 -1.02
CA THR A 60 -1.96 -6.98 -1.75
C THR A 60 -3.38 -6.92 -2.28
N TYR A 61 -4.08 -5.79 -2.12
CA TYR A 61 -5.47 -5.64 -2.55
C TYR A 61 -5.71 -6.00 -4.03
N GLN A 62 -4.77 -5.66 -4.92
CA GLN A 62 -4.84 -5.98 -6.35
C GLN A 62 -3.88 -7.12 -6.76
N ALA A 63 -3.21 -7.77 -5.81
CA ALA A 63 -2.18 -8.77 -6.09
C ALA A 63 -2.79 -10.18 -6.18
N SER A 64 -3.65 -10.41 -7.19
CA SER A 64 -4.22 -11.73 -7.49
C SER A 64 -3.59 -12.35 -8.74
N VAL A 65 -3.64 -13.68 -8.86
CA VAL A 65 -3.14 -14.41 -10.04
C VAL A 65 -3.90 -13.98 -11.30
N GLU A 66 -5.23 -13.83 -11.21
CA GLU A 66 -6.09 -13.40 -12.33
C GLU A 66 -5.77 -11.96 -12.79
N GLY A 67 -5.59 -11.03 -11.83
CA GLY A 67 -5.23 -9.64 -12.12
C GLY A 67 -3.81 -9.50 -12.70
N SER A 68 -2.89 -10.36 -12.28
CA SER A 68 -1.54 -10.39 -12.85
C SER A 68 -1.55 -10.94 -14.28
N SER A 69 -2.30 -12.01 -14.54
CA SER A 69 -2.32 -12.70 -15.84
C SER A 69 -2.86 -11.83 -16.99
N SER A 70 -3.73 -10.87 -16.68
CA SER A 70 -4.38 -9.98 -17.65
C SER A 70 -3.53 -8.75 -18.05
N THR A 71 -2.41 -8.51 -17.36
CA THR A 71 -1.56 -7.32 -17.58
C THR A 71 -0.21 -7.64 -18.22
N TRP A 72 0.23 -8.89 -18.12
CA TRP A 72 1.53 -9.35 -18.65
C TRP A 72 1.41 -10.24 -19.91
N ALA A 73 0.23 -10.28 -20.54
CA ALA A 73 0.02 -10.84 -21.87
C ALA A 73 0.08 -9.73 -22.92
#